data_AF-A0A661CR87-F1
#
_entry.id   AF-A0A661CR87-F1
#
_cell.length_a   1.000
_cell.length_b   1.000
_cell.length_c   1.000
_cell.angle_alpha   90.00
_cell.angle_beta   90.00
_cell.angle_gamma   90.00
#
_symmetry.space_group_name_H-M   'P 1'
#
loop_
_entity.id
_entity.type
_entity.pdbx_description
1 polymer ?
#
loop_
_entity_poly.entity_id
_entity_poly.type
_entity_poly.pdbx_seq_one_letter_code
_entity_poly.pdbx_strand_id
1 'polypeptide(L)'
;QKENIQNISGALGIIMNLKGVRYDLKKEYCYDESLVTDSNEQAIRDVDRKNIIGFLAQDVYEVLPEVVNYDDSTDNYSMNYSRIVAVLVEGMKEQQSQIETLENQINSILSPSPEFKGASIDQEPSFDLIDVSGELFQNAPNPFTDETTIKYFLGENVKDASIIIFDMTGKQLKTYKLHHFGNGEINIYGGVFNAGMYMYTMIADGRVIGSRQMILTEKD
;
A
#
# COMPACT_ATOMS: atom_id res chain seq x y z
N GLN A 1 -27.29 -11.19 25.43
CA GLN A 1 -26.87 -9.78 25.26
C GLN A 1 -25.36 -9.70 25.47
N LYS A 2 -24.67 -8.69 24.91
CA LYS A 2 -23.22 -8.47 25.07
C LYS A 2 -23.00 -7.25 25.98
N GLU A 3 -21.94 -7.26 26.77
CA GLU A 3 -21.48 -6.15 27.61
C GLU A 3 -20.02 -5.80 27.30
N ASN A 4 -19.54 -4.62 27.73
CA ASN A 4 -18.16 -4.15 27.52
C ASN A 4 -17.70 -4.18 26.05
N ILE A 5 -18.55 -3.77 25.12
CA ILE A 5 -18.25 -3.76 23.69
C ILE A 5 -17.16 -2.72 23.41
N GLN A 6 -16.05 -3.17 22.82
CA GLN A 6 -14.93 -2.34 22.37
C GLN A 6 -14.71 -2.51 20.88
N ASN A 7 -14.23 -1.45 20.21
CA ASN A 7 -13.83 -1.53 18.82
C ASN A 7 -12.49 -2.27 18.71
N ILE A 8 -12.34 -3.06 17.64
CA ILE A 8 -11.04 -3.60 17.25
C ILE A 8 -10.36 -2.49 16.42
N SER A 9 -9.21 -2.01 16.87
CA SER A 9 -8.46 -0.92 16.20
C SER A 9 -7.01 -1.34 16.00
N GLY A 10 -6.39 -0.87 14.93
CA GLY A 10 -5.04 -1.31 14.53
C GLY A 10 -5.04 -2.73 13.97
N ALA A 11 -6.20 -3.20 13.50
CA ALA A 11 -6.40 -4.56 13.03
C ALA A 11 -5.50 -4.89 11.83
N LEU A 12 -5.29 -3.92 10.92
CA LEU A 12 -4.39 -4.10 9.79
C LEU A 12 -2.95 -4.34 10.26
N GLY A 13 -2.48 -3.56 11.24
CA GLY A 13 -1.15 -3.74 11.81
C GLY A 13 -0.96 -5.09 12.49
N ILE A 14 -1.98 -5.58 13.20
CA ILE A 14 -1.98 -6.93 13.78
C ILE A 14 -1.81 -7.98 12.68
N ILE A 15 -2.66 -7.93 11.64
CA ILE A 15 -2.64 -8.93 10.55
C ILE A 15 -1.32 -8.90 9.80
N MET A 16 -0.73 -7.72 9.57
CA MET A 16 0.57 -7.59 8.90
C MET A 16 1.72 -8.23 9.68
N ASN A 17 1.59 -8.40 11.00
CA ASN A 17 2.58 -9.08 11.83
C ASN A 17 2.35 -10.60 11.95
N LEU A 18 1.21 -11.11 11.50
CA LEU A 18 0.94 -12.55 11.49
C LEU A 18 1.70 -13.24 10.34
N LYS A 19 2.27 -14.42 10.64
CA LYS A 19 3.05 -15.21 9.68
C LYS A 19 2.34 -16.51 9.35
N GLY A 20 1.74 -16.57 8.16
CA GLY A 20 1.23 -17.83 7.62
C GLY A 20 2.38 -18.79 7.31
N VAL A 21 2.24 -20.04 7.74
CA VAL A 21 3.24 -21.10 7.56
C VAL A 21 2.59 -22.35 6.94
N ARG A 22 3.43 -23.19 6.34
CA ARG A 22 3.08 -24.57 6.01
C ARG A 22 3.83 -25.51 6.93
N TYR A 23 3.14 -26.51 7.47
CA TYR A 23 3.74 -27.47 8.38
C TYR A 23 3.14 -28.87 8.21
N ASP A 24 3.89 -29.84 8.70
CA ASP A 24 3.44 -31.21 8.87
C ASP A 24 3.23 -31.46 10.37
N LEU A 25 2.09 -32.05 10.74
CA LEU A 25 1.91 -32.51 12.11
C LEU A 25 2.80 -33.73 12.35
N LYS A 26 3.41 -33.74 13.52
CA LYS A 26 4.12 -34.89 14.08
C LYS A 26 3.16 -36.07 14.22
N LYS A 27 3.62 -37.25 13.81
CA LYS A 27 2.78 -38.44 13.63
C LYS A 27 2.05 -38.83 14.93
N GLU A 28 2.75 -38.73 16.05
CA GLU A 28 2.28 -39.02 17.39
C GLU A 28 1.12 -38.13 17.87
N TYR A 29 0.86 -37.00 17.20
CA TYR A 29 -0.28 -36.12 17.48
C TYR A 29 -1.46 -36.34 16.51
N CYS A 30 -1.30 -37.20 15.50
CA CYS A 30 -2.33 -37.44 14.49
C CYS A 30 -3.19 -38.67 14.82
N TYR A 31 -2.57 -39.74 15.31
CA TYR A 31 -3.24 -40.96 15.74
C TYR A 31 -2.32 -41.81 16.62
N ASP A 32 -2.94 -42.64 17.45
CA ASP A 32 -2.23 -43.67 18.21
C ASP A 32 -2.13 -44.95 17.35
N GLU A 33 -0.90 -45.36 17.03
CA GLU A 33 -0.63 -46.57 16.22
C GLU A 33 -1.16 -47.85 16.88
N SER A 34 -1.32 -47.86 18.21
CA SER A 34 -1.91 -48.99 18.93
C SER A 34 -3.43 -49.07 18.81
N LEU A 35 -4.08 -47.96 18.46
CA LEU A 35 -5.54 -47.86 18.30
C LEU A 35 -5.96 -47.92 16.83
N VAL A 36 -5.15 -47.38 15.92
CA VAL A 36 -5.41 -47.40 14.47
C VAL A 36 -4.50 -48.43 13.83
N THR A 37 -4.98 -49.68 13.69
CA THR A 37 -4.18 -50.79 13.16
C THR A 37 -4.36 -51.03 11.67
N ASP A 38 -5.37 -50.44 11.04
CA ASP A 38 -5.62 -50.58 9.60
C ASP A 38 -4.63 -49.74 8.78
N SER A 39 -3.86 -50.39 7.92
CA SER A 39 -2.80 -49.74 7.13
C SER A 39 -3.33 -48.68 6.16
N ASN A 40 -4.55 -48.81 5.66
CA ASN A 40 -5.14 -47.81 4.77
C ASN A 40 -5.57 -46.56 5.56
N GLU A 41 -6.16 -46.74 6.74
CA GLU A 41 -6.50 -45.62 7.63
C GLU A 41 -5.25 -44.86 8.09
N GLN A 42 -4.17 -45.57 8.45
CA GLN A 42 -2.89 -44.93 8.76
C GLN A 42 -2.35 -44.12 7.59
N ALA A 43 -2.40 -44.66 6.37
CA ALA A 43 -1.93 -43.97 5.17
C ALA A 43 -2.72 -42.69 4.87
N ILE A 44 -4.05 -42.70 5.05
CA ILE A 44 -4.89 -41.50 4.90
C ILE A 44 -4.50 -40.43 5.91
N ARG A 45 -4.35 -40.80 7.20
CA ARG A 45 -3.93 -39.86 8.25
C ARG A 45 -2.53 -39.29 8.00
N ASP A 46 -1.62 -40.11 7.46
CA ASP A 46 -0.27 -39.67 7.11
C ASP A 46 -0.21 -38.71 5.92
N VAL A 47 -1.22 -38.73 5.05
CA VAL A 47 -1.41 -37.72 3.99
C VAL A 47 -2.02 -36.45 4.59
N ASP A 48 -3.09 -36.57 5.37
CA ASP A 48 -3.83 -35.43 5.93
C ASP A 48 -2.96 -34.56 6.87
N ARG A 49 -1.98 -35.18 7.53
CA ARG A 49 -1.09 -34.46 8.45
C ARG A 49 -0.06 -33.55 7.76
N LYS A 50 0.11 -33.64 6.44
CA LYS A 50 1.17 -32.94 5.71
C LYS A 50 0.67 -31.70 4.98
N ASN A 51 1.58 -30.74 4.75
CA ASN A 51 1.34 -29.52 3.98
C ASN A 51 0.17 -28.65 4.48
N ILE A 52 -0.14 -28.74 5.77
CA ILE A 52 -1.20 -27.95 6.41
C ILE A 52 -0.79 -26.48 6.39
N ILE A 53 -1.71 -25.61 6.00
CA ILE A 53 -1.52 -24.16 6.06
C ILE A 53 -2.14 -23.64 7.35
N GLY A 54 -1.40 -22.84 8.10
CA GLY A 54 -1.90 -22.24 9.33
C GLY A 54 -0.91 -21.26 9.93
N PHE A 55 -0.93 -21.14 11.25
CA PHE A 55 -0.03 -20.30 12.03
C PHE A 55 0.68 -21.11 13.11
N LEU A 56 1.85 -20.64 13.53
CA LEU A 56 2.49 -21.11 14.76
C LEU A 56 1.84 -20.38 15.94
N ALA A 57 1.22 -21.13 16.86
CA ALA A 57 0.40 -20.55 17.91
C ALA A 57 1.18 -19.64 18.88
N GLN A 58 2.46 -19.96 19.12
CA GLN A 58 3.38 -19.14 19.92
C GLN A 58 3.65 -17.77 19.27
N ASP A 59 3.90 -17.74 17.96
CA ASP A 59 4.11 -16.49 17.23
C ASP A 59 2.83 -15.63 17.23
N VAL A 60 1.67 -16.27 17.13
CA VAL A 60 0.38 -15.55 17.21
C VAL A 60 0.15 -15.02 18.61
N TYR A 61 0.54 -15.74 19.66
CA TYR A 61 0.33 -15.32 21.04
C TYR A 61 0.99 -13.96 21.34
N GLU A 62 2.15 -13.69 20.75
CA GLU A 62 2.87 -12.42 20.89
C GLU A 62 2.17 -11.23 20.22
N VAL A 63 1.30 -11.50 19.22
CA VAL A 63 0.70 -10.46 18.37
C VAL A 63 -0.80 -10.30 18.59
N LEU A 64 -1.50 -11.41 18.81
CA LEU A 64 -2.96 -11.49 18.97
C LEU A 64 -3.30 -12.63 19.96
N PRO A 65 -3.03 -12.46 21.26
CA PRO A 65 -3.21 -13.51 22.27
C PRO A 65 -4.67 -13.96 22.42
N GLU A 66 -5.66 -13.13 22.07
CA GLU A 66 -7.09 -13.40 22.26
C GLU A 66 -7.64 -14.54 21.38
N VAL A 67 -6.87 -14.94 20.37
CA VAL A 67 -7.18 -16.08 19.49
C VAL A 67 -6.40 -17.34 19.87
N VAL A 68 -5.55 -17.28 20.89
CA VAL A 68 -4.73 -18.41 21.35
C VAL A 68 -5.20 -18.83 22.73
N ASN A 69 -5.41 -20.12 22.94
CA ASN A 69 -5.56 -20.68 24.28
C ASN A 69 -4.26 -21.40 24.65
N TYR A 70 -3.66 -20.97 25.75
CA TYR A 70 -2.53 -21.64 26.37
C TYR A 70 -3.02 -22.48 27.55
N ASP A 71 -2.57 -23.73 27.61
CA ASP A 71 -2.84 -24.66 28.71
C ASP A 71 -1.55 -24.90 29.51
N ASP A 72 -1.41 -24.19 30.63
CA ASP A 72 -0.27 -24.29 31.55
C ASP A 72 -0.02 -25.72 32.05
N SER A 73 -1.05 -26.57 32.11
CA SER A 73 -0.92 -27.92 32.65
C SER A 73 -0.25 -28.89 31.68
N THR A 74 -0.38 -28.63 30.37
CA THR A 74 0.18 -29.47 29.31
C THR A 74 1.22 -28.75 28.45
N ASP A 75 1.51 -27.48 28.76
CA ASP A 75 2.39 -26.57 28.03
C ASP A 75 2.05 -26.49 26.52
N ASN A 76 0.75 -26.46 26.22
CA ASN A 76 0.25 -26.51 24.85
C ASN A 76 -0.46 -25.22 24.45
N TYR A 77 -0.18 -24.79 23.22
CA TYR A 77 -0.85 -23.67 22.58
C TYR A 77 -1.84 -24.17 21.53
N SER A 78 -3.07 -23.67 21.57
CA SER A 78 -4.12 -23.99 20.60
C SER A 78 -4.74 -22.73 20.01
N MET A 79 -5.23 -22.82 18.78
CA MET A 79 -5.72 -21.68 18.01
C MET A 79 -7.24 -21.69 17.88
N ASN A 80 -7.87 -20.54 18.10
CA ASN A 80 -9.25 -20.26 17.73
C ASN A 80 -9.31 -19.44 16.44
N TYR A 81 -9.18 -20.13 15.31
CA TYR A 81 -9.18 -19.52 13.98
C TYR A 81 -10.45 -18.71 13.68
N SER A 82 -11.61 -19.10 14.23
CA SER A 82 -12.87 -18.37 13.98
C SER A 82 -12.86 -16.94 14.52
N ARG A 83 -12.08 -16.66 15.57
CA ARG A 83 -11.98 -15.31 16.15
C ARG A 83 -11.14 -14.35 15.29
N ILE A 84 -10.20 -14.89 14.51
CA ILE A 84 -9.35 -14.11 13.60
C ILE A 84 -10.21 -13.39 12.54
N VAL A 85 -11.36 -13.97 12.15
CA VAL A 85 -12.25 -13.41 11.12
C VAL A 85 -12.69 -11.97 11.44
N ALA A 86 -13.03 -11.68 12.70
CA ALA A 86 -13.44 -10.32 13.08
C ALA A 86 -12.29 -9.32 12.93
N VAL A 87 -11.07 -9.71 13.29
CA VAL A 87 -9.87 -8.89 13.11
C VAL A 87 -9.59 -8.68 11.62
N LEU A 88 -9.67 -9.74 10.80
CA LEU A 88 -9.51 -9.65 9.35
C LEU A 88 -10.50 -8.66 8.71
N VAL A 89 -11.77 -8.69 9.12
CA VAL A 89 -12.79 -7.77 8.62
C VAL A 89 -12.44 -6.32 8.95
N GLU A 90 -12.03 -6.02 10.19
CA GLU A 90 -11.63 -4.66 10.55
C GLU A 90 -10.32 -4.24 9.86
N GLY A 91 -9.37 -5.16 9.68
CA GLY A 91 -8.14 -4.89 8.92
C GLY A 91 -8.41 -4.57 7.45
N MET A 92 -9.37 -5.25 6.82
CA MET A 92 -9.82 -4.94 5.46
C MET A 92 -10.51 -3.58 5.38
N LYS A 93 -11.29 -3.19 6.39
CA LYS A 93 -11.91 -1.86 6.46
C LYS A 93 -10.87 -0.76 6.64
N GLU A 94 -9.88 -0.98 7.52
CA GLU A 94 -8.74 -0.07 7.69
C GLU A 94 -7.97 0.09 6.38
N GLN A 95 -7.70 -1.02 5.67
CA GLN A 95 -7.08 -1.00 4.34
C GLN A 95 -7.93 -0.23 3.33
N GLN A 96 -9.25 -0.46 3.30
CA GLN A 96 -10.16 0.25 2.40
C GLN A 96 -10.17 1.75 2.68
N SER A 97 -10.14 2.16 3.95
CA SER A 97 -10.05 3.57 4.33
C SER A 97 -8.73 4.21 3.87
N GLN A 98 -7.62 3.48 3.92
CA GLN A 98 -6.35 3.95 3.35
C GLN A 98 -6.45 4.10 1.83
N ILE A 99 -7.08 3.15 1.13
CA ILE A 99 -7.32 3.24 -0.32
C ILE A 99 -8.17 4.47 -0.64
N GLU A 100 -9.30 4.67 0.03
CA GLU A 100 -10.16 5.85 -0.16
C GLU A 100 -9.44 7.15 0.13
N THR A 101 -8.57 7.18 1.16
CA THR A 101 -7.75 8.35 1.46
C THR A 101 -6.77 8.63 0.33
N LEU A 102 -6.09 7.60 -0.18
CA LEU A 102 -5.17 7.72 -1.31
C LEU A 102 -5.92 8.15 -2.58
N GLU A 103 -7.10 7.58 -2.86
CA GLU A 103 -7.96 7.96 -3.97
C GLU A 103 -8.46 9.39 -3.84
N ASN A 104 -8.84 9.83 -2.64
CA ASN A 104 -9.24 11.21 -2.38
C ASN A 104 -8.07 12.17 -2.51
N GLN A 105 -6.88 11.79 -2.07
CA GLN A 105 -5.67 12.57 -2.30
C GLN A 105 -5.44 12.69 -3.81
N ILE A 106 -5.45 11.58 -4.56
CA ILE A 106 -5.36 11.56 -6.02
C ILE A 106 -6.45 12.44 -6.66
N ASN A 107 -7.70 12.37 -6.21
CA ASN A 107 -8.82 13.13 -6.76
C ASN A 107 -8.79 14.61 -6.41
N SER A 108 -8.37 14.99 -5.20
CA SER A 108 -8.16 16.39 -4.79
C SER A 108 -7.01 17.03 -5.56
N ILE A 109 -6.04 16.19 -5.90
CA ILE A 109 -4.90 16.51 -6.74
C ILE A 109 -5.35 16.67 -8.22
N LEU A 110 -6.31 15.87 -8.68
CA LEU A 110 -6.82 15.89 -10.06
C LEU A 110 -8.01 16.83 -10.29
N SER A 111 -8.74 17.23 -9.25
CA SER A 111 -9.95 18.05 -9.33
C SER A 111 -9.65 19.51 -9.01
N PRO A 112 -9.76 20.44 -9.98
CA PRO A 112 -9.63 21.86 -9.70
C PRO A 112 -10.78 22.41 -8.89
N SER A 113 -10.47 23.26 -7.92
CA SER A 113 -11.43 24.04 -7.14
C SER A 113 -12.38 24.85 -8.02
N PRO A 114 -13.70 24.87 -7.71
CA PRO A 114 -14.66 25.76 -8.35
C PRO A 114 -14.63 27.12 -7.64
N GLU A 115 -13.70 27.99 -8.03
CA GLU A 115 -13.75 29.41 -7.67
C GLU A 115 -13.93 30.27 -8.92
N PHE A 116 -15.12 30.18 -9.51
CA PHE A 116 -15.69 31.28 -10.29
C PHE A 116 -17.19 31.39 -9.96
N LYS A 117 -17.50 32.01 -8.81
CA LYS A 117 -18.81 32.61 -8.60
C LYS A 117 -18.78 34.01 -9.20
N GLY A 118 -19.18 34.13 -10.46
CA GLY A 118 -19.36 35.40 -11.14
C GLY A 118 -20.30 35.27 -12.32
N ALA A 119 -21.54 35.71 -12.11
CA ALA A 119 -22.55 36.20 -13.07
C ALA A 119 -22.85 35.40 -14.37
N SER A 120 -24.14 35.11 -14.54
CA SER A 120 -24.84 34.50 -15.68
C SER A 120 -24.40 34.95 -17.08
N ILE A 121 -24.50 34.05 -18.07
CA ILE A 121 -25.21 34.25 -19.36
C ILE A 121 -25.28 32.90 -20.09
N ASP A 122 -26.48 32.57 -20.57
CA ASP A 122 -26.82 31.39 -21.37
C ASP A 122 -25.99 31.31 -22.66
N GLN A 123 -25.24 30.22 -22.87
CA GLN A 123 -24.86 29.73 -24.19
C GLN A 123 -24.44 28.26 -24.11
N GLU A 124 -24.91 27.48 -25.09
CA GLU A 124 -24.72 26.03 -25.25
C GLU A 124 -23.26 25.59 -25.14
N PRO A 125 -22.99 24.33 -24.73
CA PRO A 125 -21.61 23.87 -24.60
C PRO A 125 -20.98 23.71 -25.99
N SER A 126 -20.22 24.70 -26.41
CA SER A 126 -19.08 24.46 -27.30
C SER A 126 -18.12 23.55 -26.56
N PHE A 127 -17.75 22.43 -27.17
CA PHE A 127 -16.62 21.63 -26.73
C PHE A 127 -15.35 22.47 -26.97
N ASP A 128 -15.04 23.33 -26.01
CA ASP A 128 -13.82 24.11 -26.01
C ASP A 128 -12.64 23.15 -25.93
N LEU A 129 -11.70 23.39 -26.84
CA LEU A 129 -10.47 22.67 -27.08
C LEU A 129 -9.79 22.29 -25.77
N ILE A 130 -9.32 21.03 -25.70
CA ILE A 130 -8.54 20.48 -24.60
C ILE A 130 -7.40 21.46 -24.27
N ASP A 131 -7.57 22.23 -23.21
CA ASP A 131 -6.53 23.06 -22.62
C ASP A 131 -5.48 22.14 -22.01
N VAL A 132 -4.49 21.76 -22.81
CA VAL A 132 -3.35 20.94 -22.37
C VAL A 132 -2.52 21.82 -21.42
N SER A 133 -2.91 21.81 -20.15
CA SER A 133 -2.23 22.54 -19.07
C SER A 133 -0.78 22.11 -18.87
N GLY A 134 -0.38 20.92 -19.36
CA GLY A 134 1.01 20.51 -19.49
C GLY A 134 1.16 19.02 -19.78
N GLU A 135 2.40 18.54 -19.82
CA GLU A 135 2.75 17.12 -19.90
C GLU A 135 4.00 16.82 -19.05
N LEU A 136 4.01 15.67 -18.37
CA LEU A 136 5.15 15.20 -17.57
C LEU A 136 5.73 13.92 -18.16
N PHE A 137 7.02 13.97 -18.51
CA PHE A 137 7.74 12.85 -19.11
C PHE A 137 8.47 12.00 -18.07
N GLN A 138 8.79 10.77 -18.46
CA GLN A 138 9.63 9.87 -17.68
C GLN A 138 11.06 10.43 -17.59
N ASN A 139 11.67 10.33 -16.41
CA ASN A 139 13.05 10.74 -16.21
C ASN A 139 14.02 9.86 -16.99
N ALA A 140 15.12 10.43 -17.46
CA ALA A 140 16.16 9.73 -18.20
C ALA A 140 17.55 10.09 -17.66
N PRO A 141 18.39 9.09 -17.28
CA PRO A 141 18.10 7.65 -17.26
C PRO A 141 17.18 7.26 -16.09
N ASN A 142 16.49 6.13 -16.24
CA ASN A 142 15.76 5.45 -15.15
C ASN A 142 15.92 3.92 -15.32
N PRO A 143 16.61 3.20 -14.43
CA PRO A 143 17.24 3.66 -13.18
C PRO A 143 18.41 4.63 -13.38
N PHE A 144 18.80 5.34 -12.32
CA PHE A 144 19.97 6.23 -12.29
C PHE A 144 20.76 6.12 -10.98
N THR A 145 21.99 6.66 -10.96
CA THR A 145 22.90 6.59 -9.81
C THR A 145 23.37 7.99 -9.40
N ASP A 146 23.91 8.77 -10.34
CA ASP A 146 24.45 10.10 -10.06
C ASP A 146 23.43 11.21 -10.30
N GLU A 147 22.82 11.26 -11.48
CA GLU A 147 21.80 12.23 -11.83
C GLU A 147 20.79 11.68 -12.84
N THR A 148 19.61 12.30 -12.89
CA THR A 148 18.59 12.04 -13.91
C THR A 148 17.87 13.32 -14.27
N THR A 149 17.39 13.41 -15.50
CA THR A 149 16.66 14.58 -16.00
C THR A 149 15.18 14.25 -16.16
N ILE A 150 14.31 15.06 -15.55
CA ILE A 150 12.86 15.01 -15.76
C ILE A 150 12.50 16.11 -16.76
N LYS A 151 11.97 15.72 -17.92
CA LYS A 151 11.44 16.66 -18.91
C LYS A 151 9.96 16.91 -18.66
N TYR A 152 9.51 18.11 -19.02
CA TYR A 152 8.11 18.49 -18.94
C TYR A 152 7.74 19.47 -20.06
N PHE A 153 6.45 19.60 -20.33
CA PHE A 153 5.87 20.68 -21.13
C PHE A 153 4.87 21.45 -20.25
N LEU A 154 4.92 22.77 -20.28
CA LEU A 154 4.02 23.64 -19.52
C LEU A 154 3.29 24.61 -20.45
N GLY A 155 1.96 24.66 -20.38
CA GLY A 155 1.18 25.59 -21.18
C GLY A 155 1.42 27.05 -20.79
N GLU A 156 1.30 27.98 -21.74
CA GLU A 156 1.55 29.42 -21.53
C GLU A 156 0.53 30.10 -20.59
N ASN A 157 -0.63 29.48 -20.38
CA ASN A 157 -1.69 30.01 -19.53
C ASN A 157 -1.53 29.66 -18.04
N VAL A 158 -0.52 28.86 -17.69
CA VAL A 158 -0.29 28.40 -16.31
C VAL A 158 0.27 29.54 -15.45
N LYS A 159 -0.24 29.71 -14.22
CA LYS A 159 0.21 30.77 -13.30
C LYS A 159 1.21 30.28 -12.27
N ASP A 160 0.98 29.10 -11.70
CA ASP A 160 1.88 28.45 -10.75
C ASP A 160 2.10 27.00 -11.16
N ALA A 161 3.36 26.56 -11.19
CA ALA A 161 3.67 25.16 -11.44
C ALA A 161 4.84 24.67 -10.61
N SER A 162 4.80 23.40 -10.25
CA SER A 162 5.88 22.73 -9.51
C SER A 162 5.96 21.25 -9.80
N ILE A 163 7.16 20.69 -9.73
CA ILE A 163 7.39 19.25 -9.64
C ILE A 163 7.76 18.92 -8.19
N ILE A 164 7.05 17.98 -7.59
CA ILE A 164 7.25 17.54 -6.21
C ILE A 164 7.72 16.08 -6.22
N ILE A 165 8.74 15.77 -5.43
CA ILE A 165 9.28 14.42 -5.23
C ILE A 165 8.80 13.88 -3.88
N PHE A 166 8.32 12.64 -3.86
CA PHE A 166 7.85 11.90 -2.70
C PHE A 166 8.63 10.59 -2.53
N ASP A 167 8.76 10.12 -1.28
CA ASP A 167 9.07 8.71 -1.03
C ASP A 167 7.82 7.82 -1.19
N MET A 168 8.01 6.49 -1.11
CA MET A 168 6.92 5.52 -1.25
C MET A 168 5.89 5.56 -0.10
N THR A 169 6.16 6.28 0.98
CA THR A 169 5.18 6.53 2.06
C THR A 169 4.33 7.77 1.80
N GLY A 170 4.59 8.48 0.70
CA GLY A 170 3.91 9.73 0.33
C GLY A 170 4.49 10.98 1.01
N LYS A 171 5.62 10.86 1.73
CA LYS A 171 6.26 12.02 2.36
C LYS A 171 6.95 12.86 1.29
N GLN A 172 6.63 14.15 1.27
CA GLN A 172 7.26 15.13 0.40
C GLN A 172 8.74 15.32 0.77
N LEU A 173 9.62 15.12 -0.22
CA LEU A 173 11.08 15.24 -0.05
C LEU A 173 11.63 16.52 -0.67
N LYS A 174 11.13 16.93 -1.84
CA LYS A 174 11.63 18.10 -2.57
C LYS A 174 10.57 18.72 -3.46
N THR A 175 10.67 20.02 -3.68
CA THR A 175 9.80 20.79 -4.59
C THR A 175 10.65 21.66 -5.50
N TYR A 176 10.36 21.60 -6.79
CA TYR A 176 10.96 22.42 -7.84
C TYR A 176 9.87 23.30 -8.44
N LYS A 177 9.95 24.62 -8.25
CA LYS A 177 9.03 25.57 -8.89
C LYS A 177 9.42 25.73 -10.36
N LEU A 178 8.42 25.67 -11.24
CA LEU A 178 8.61 25.80 -12.68
C LEU A 178 8.26 27.23 -13.10
N HIS A 179 9.21 27.90 -13.76
CA HIS A 179 9.04 29.28 -14.24
C HIS A 179 9.09 29.40 -15.77
N HIS A 180 9.52 28.33 -16.45
CA HIS A 180 9.67 28.30 -17.90
C HIS A 180 8.46 27.63 -18.55
N PHE A 181 7.80 28.36 -19.44
CA PHE A 181 6.70 27.89 -20.28
C PHE A 181 7.24 27.11 -21.49
N GLY A 182 6.42 26.22 -22.04
CA GLY A 182 6.81 25.29 -23.09
C GLY A 182 7.63 24.13 -22.55
N ASN A 183 8.53 23.60 -23.37
CA ASN A 183 9.40 22.49 -22.97
C ASN A 183 10.43 22.96 -21.95
N GLY A 184 10.56 22.21 -20.86
CA GLY A 184 11.57 22.43 -19.84
C GLY A 184 12.08 21.13 -19.25
N GLU A 185 13.11 21.25 -18.43
CA GLU A 185 13.71 20.11 -17.75
C GLU A 185 14.23 20.49 -16.36
N ILE A 186 14.23 19.51 -15.46
CA ILE A 186 14.86 19.62 -14.15
C ILE A 186 15.85 18.47 -13.96
N ASN A 187 17.01 18.79 -13.40
CA ASN A 187 18.01 17.79 -13.04
C ASN A 187 17.86 17.39 -11.57
N ILE A 188 17.83 16.09 -11.34
CA ILE A 188 17.74 15.47 -10.02
C ILE A 188 19.08 14.80 -9.73
N TYR A 189 19.72 15.21 -8.63
CA TYR A 189 20.99 14.64 -8.19
C TYR A 189 20.76 13.54 -7.14
N GLY A 190 21.28 12.35 -7.39
CA GLY A 190 21.10 11.16 -6.57
C GLY A 190 21.62 11.32 -5.14
N GLY A 191 22.72 12.05 -4.94
CA GLY A 191 23.34 12.27 -3.63
C GLY A 191 22.47 13.01 -2.59
N VAL A 192 21.29 13.48 -2.97
CA VAL A 192 20.32 14.13 -2.06
C VAL A 192 19.34 13.11 -1.45
N PHE A 193 19.28 11.89 -1.98
CA PHE A 193 18.35 10.84 -1.58
C PHE A 193 19.08 9.52 -1.33
N ASN A 194 18.49 8.63 -0.52
CA ASN A 194 19.00 7.27 -0.39
C ASN A 194 18.63 6.44 -1.62
N ALA A 195 19.38 5.37 -1.92
CA ALA A 195 18.95 4.43 -2.95
C ALA A 195 17.55 3.87 -2.64
N GLY A 196 16.70 3.79 -3.66
CA GLY A 196 15.30 3.41 -3.49
C GLY A 196 14.38 3.88 -4.61
N MET A 197 13.10 3.58 -4.45
CA MET A 197 12.04 4.02 -5.36
C MET A 197 11.44 5.33 -4.87
N TYR A 198 11.17 6.22 -5.83
CA TYR A 198 10.57 7.53 -5.59
C TYR A 198 9.47 7.81 -6.62
N MET A 199 8.55 8.68 -6.26
CA MET A 199 7.56 9.20 -7.20
C MET A 199 7.75 10.71 -7.33
N TYR A 200 7.58 11.24 -8.54
CA TYR A 200 7.50 12.68 -8.76
C TYR A 200 6.23 13.05 -9.51
N THR A 201 5.69 14.21 -9.16
CA THR A 201 4.38 14.67 -9.63
C THR A 201 4.47 16.13 -10.02
N MET A 202 3.96 16.46 -11.21
CA MET A 202 3.86 17.85 -11.67
C MET A 202 2.47 18.40 -11.36
N ILE A 203 2.44 19.52 -10.66
CA ILE A 203 1.24 20.29 -10.32
C ILE A 203 1.32 21.63 -11.06
N ALA A 204 0.27 22.00 -11.79
CA ALA A 204 0.09 23.30 -12.42
C ALA A 204 -1.29 23.87 -12.04
N ASP A 205 -1.32 25.10 -11.56
CA ASP A 205 -2.52 25.82 -11.06
C ASP A 205 -3.37 24.98 -10.09
N GLY A 206 -2.69 24.28 -9.19
CA GLY A 206 -3.32 23.41 -8.19
C GLY A 206 -3.83 22.06 -8.73
N ARG A 207 -3.66 21.78 -10.03
CA ARG A 207 -4.05 20.52 -10.68
C ARG A 207 -2.82 19.67 -10.95
N VAL A 208 -2.94 18.36 -10.76
CA VAL A 208 -1.91 17.44 -11.24
C VAL A 208 -2.00 17.19 -12.72
N ILE A 209 -0.86 17.39 -13.35
CA ILE A 209 -0.63 17.16 -14.77
C ILE A 209 -0.17 15.72 -15.01
N GLY A 210 0.59 15.15 -14.07
CA GLY A 210 0.98 13.74 -14.12
C GLY A 210 1.88 13.33 -12.97
N SER A 211 2.01 12.02 -12.78
CA SER A 211 2.90 11.39 -11.81
C SER A 211 3.71 10.28 -12.48
N ARG A 212 4.99 10.14 -12.11
CA ARG A 212 5.92 9.13 -12.63
C ARG A 212 6.80 8.60 -11.52
N GLN A 213 7.24 7.35 -11.66
CA GLN A 213 8.15 6.70 -10.73
C GLN A 213 9.59 6.81 -11.24
N MET A 214 10.55 7.02 -10.34
CA MET A 214 12.00 6.94 -10.62
C MET A 214 12.69 5.99 -9.65
N ILE A 215 13.78 5.38 -10.09
CA ILE A 215 14.57 4.41 -9.31
C ILE A 215 16.01 4.93 -9.20
N LEU A 216 16.46 5.18 -7.97
CA LEU A 216 17.84 5.54 -7.65
C LEU A 216 18.58 4.32 -7.11
N THR A 217 19.71 3.97 -7.72
CA THR A 217 20.58 2.87 -7.28
C THR A 217 21.79 3.39 -6.50
N GLU A 218 22.43 2.53 -5.72
CA GLU A 218 23.70 2.85 -5.08
C GLU A 218 24.80 3.04 -6.14
N LYS A 219 25.82 3.82 -5.75
CA LYS A 219 27.03 3.99 -6.55
C LYS A 219 27.98 2.83 -6.24
N ASP A 220 28.35 2.08 -7.28
CA ASP A 220 29.37 1.03 -7.21
C ASP A 220 30.73 1.57 -6.73
#